data_AF-A0A2P2IFK3-F1
#
_entry.id   AF-A0A2P2IFK3-F1
#
_cell.length_a   1.000
_cell.length_b   1.000
_cell.length_c   1.000
_cell.angle_alpha   90.00
_cell.angle_beta   90.00
_cell.angle_gamma   90.00
#
_symmetry.space_group_name_H-M   'P 1'
#
loop_
_entity.id
_entity.type
_entity.pdbx_description
1 polymer ?
#
loop_
_entity_poly.entity_id
_entity_poly.type
_entity_poly.pdbx_seq_one_letter_code
_entity_poly.pdbx_strand_id
1 'polypeptide(L)'
;LALLQYLSAGPKKHDDRVVQVQAQVKRWRQQAPSSRKLMCTSRPNWQSLSTTFFRKDLCHQVSLPLYDILSLDETSLTIRVEPLVTVGQVTEFLVPRGYTLAVCLEVAEATLGGLAMGVGMTTYSHKVGLYQETVVSYDVVLGDGSLVTATASNTYSDLYYTLPWSHGTLA
;
A
#
# COMPACT_ATOMS: atom_id res chain seq x y z
N LEU A 1 -3.17 -20.76 -1.25
CA LEU A 1 -2.50 -19.44 -1.10
C LEU A 1 -3.09 -18.62 0.05
N ALA A 2 -4.41 -18.46 0.13
CA ALA A 2 -5.09 -17.78 1.25
C ALA A 2 -4.75 -18.35 2.64
N LEU A 3 -4.63 -19.68 2.77
CA LEU A 3 -4.31 -20.34 4.05
C LEU A 3 -2.90 -19.97 4.60
N LEU A 4 -1.93 -19.73 3.73
CA LEU A 4 -0.57 -19.33 4.13
C LEU A 4 -0.52 -17.85 4.53
N GLN A 5 -1.31 -16.99 3.89
CA GLN A 5 -1.42 -15.57 4.27
C GLN A 5 -2.01 -15.42 5.68
N TYR A 6 -3.03 -16.21 6.02
CA TYR A 6 -3.63 -16.26 7.35
C TYR A 6 -2.65 -16.73 8.45
N LEU A 7 -1.71 -17.63 8.16
CA LEU A 7 -0.74 -18.14 9.14
C LEU A 7 0.37 -17.11 9.48
N SER A 8 0.62 -16.16 8.59
CA SER A 8 1.51 -15.01 8.81
C SER A 8 0.79 -13.75 9.29
N ALA A 9 -0.54 -13.75 9.30
CA ALA A 9 -1.39 -12.62 9.63
C ALA A 9 -1.45 -12.39 11.14
N GLY A 10 -1.20 -11.15 11.53
CA GLY A 10 -1.23 -10.75 12.91
C GLY A 10 -0.97 -9.26 12.99
N PRO A 11 -2.00 -8.41 13.23
CA PRO A 11 -1.84 -6.96 13.31
C PRO A 11 -0.72 -6.54 14.26
N LYS A 12 -0.44 -7.34 15.28
CA LYS A 12 0.62 -7.15 16.28
C LYS A 12 2.05 -7.23 15.71
N LYS A 13 2.25 -7.79 14.52
CA LYS A 13 3.57 -7.89 13.84
C LYS A 13 3.78 -6.81 12.79
N HIS A 14 2.84 -5.86 12.66
CA HIS A 14 2.94 -4.78 11.68
C HIS A 14 4.27 -4.03 11.80
N ASP A 15 4.56 -3.51 12.99
CA ASP A 15 5.76 -2.69 13.23
C ASP A 15 7.06 -3.45 12.95
N ASP A 16 7.15 -4.72 13.37
CA ASP A 16 8.29 -5.59 13.08
C ASP A 16 8.52 -5.76 11.57
N ARG A 17 7.43 -5.98 10.80
CA ARG A 17 7.52 -6.11 9.34
C ARG A 17 7.91 -4.79 8.68
N VAL A 18 7.41 -3.65 9.17
CA VAL A 18 7.82 -2.33 8.68
C VAL A 18 9.31 -2.09 8.93
N VAL A 19 9.82 -2.43 10.13
CA VAL A 19 11.25 -2.37 10.44
C VAL A 19 12.07 -3.24 9.48
N GLN A 20 11.58 -4.43 9.12
CA GLN A 20 12.24 -5.29 8.14
C GLN A 20 12.26 -4.67 6.73
N VAL A 21 11.18 -3.98 6.32
CA VAL A 21 11.13 -3.24 5.05
C VAL A 21 12.15 -2.10 5.06
N GLN A 22 12.18 -1.29 6.12
CA GLN A 22 13.17 -0.22 6.30
C GLN A 22 14.61 -0.78 6.24
N ALA A 23 14.87 -1.90 6.89
CA ALA A 23 16.18 -2.54 6.86
C ALA A 23 16.59 -3.02 5.46
N GLN A 24 15.65 -3.50 4.64
CA GLN A 24 15.92 -3.86 3.24
C GLN A 24 16.30 -2.63 2.42
N VAL A 25 15.54 -1.54 2.54
CA VAL A 25 15.81 -0.28 1.82
C VAL A 25 17.15 0.33 2.25
N LYS A 26 17.47 0.34 3.55
CA LYS A 26 18.77 0.80 4.07
C LYS A 26 19.93 -0.02 3.50
N ARG A 27 19.80 -1.35 3.49
CA ARG A 27 20.82 -2.24 2.89
C ARG A 27 21.02 -1.98 1.40
N TRP A 28 19.94 -1.73 0.65
CA TRP A 28 20.02 -1.32 -0.75
C TRP A 28 20.75 0.03 -0.91
N ARG A 29 20.38 1.02 -0.09
CA ARG A 29 20.96 2.38 -0.12
C ARG A 29 22.45 2.42 0.25
N GLN A 30 22.95 1.45 1.02
CA GLN A 30 24.37 1.34 1.41
C GLN A 30 25.26 0.75 0.30
N GLN A 31 24.70 0.15 -0.76
CA GLN A 31 25.50 -0.41 -1.86
C GLN A 31 26.23 0.68 -2.65
N ALA A 32 27.39 0.38 -3.22
CA ALA A 32 28.10 1.33 -4.09
C ALA A 32 27.21 1.78 -5.26
N PRO A 33 27.16 3.09 -5.60
CA PRO A 33 26.30 3.60 -6.68
C PRO A 33 26.53 2.89 -8.02
N SER A 34 27.78 2.51 -8.32
CA SER A 34 28.15 1.81 -9.56
C SER A 34 27.56 0.41 -9.70
N SER A 35 27.22 -0.25 -8.59
CA SER A 35 26.64 -1.60 -8.58
C SER A 35 25.17 -1.62 -8.15
N ARG A 36 24.59 -0.46 -7.82
CA ARG A 36 23.25 -0.37 -7.24
C ARG A 36 22.19 -0.47 -8.32
N LYS A 37 21.46 -1.58 -8.31
CA LYS A 37 20.29 -1.79 -9.19
C LYS A 37 19.14 -0.86 -8.79
N LEU A 38 18.25 -0.54 -9.72
CA LEU A 38 16.95 0.07 -9.41
C LEU A 38 16.17 -0.81 -8.43
N MET A 39 15.35 -0.20 -7.59
CA MET A 39 14.58 -0.89 -6.56
C MET A 39 13.13 -1.10 -7.00
N CYS A 40 12.54 -2.23 -6.66
CA CYS A 40 11.09 -2.47 -6.81
C CYS A 40 10.58 -3.40 -5.71
N THR A 41 9.27 -3.55 -5.57
CA THR A 41 8.69 -4.54 -4.65
C THR A 41 8.90 -5.96 -5.19
N SER A 42 8.97 -6.97 -4.32
CA SER A 42 9.05 -8.38 -4.73
C SER A 42 7.69 -8.96 -5.17
N ARG A 43 6.62 -8.15 -5.20
CA ARG A 43 5.28 -8.57 -5.63
C ARG A 43 5.36 -9.07 -7.09
N PRO A 44 4.99 -10.32 -7.39
CA PRO A 44 5.13 -10.86 -8.74
C PRO A 44 4.32 -10.08 -9.78
N ASN A 45 4.84 -9.98 -11.01
CA ASN A 45 4.18 -9.24 -12.09
C ASN A 45 2.76 -9.74 -12.39
N TRP A 46 2.52 -11.05 -12.31
CA TRP A 46 1.20 -11.64 -12.56
C TRP A 46 0.14 -11.28 -11.51
N GLN A 47 0.53 -10.70 -10.37
CA GLN A 47 -0.40 -10.15 -9.39
C GLN A 47 -0.73 -8.68 -9.68
N SER A 48 0.02 -8.00 -10.55
CA SER A 48 -0.22 -6.61 -10.92
C SER A 48 -1.19 -6.53 -12.09
N LEU A 49 -2.15 -5.62 -12.01
CA LEU A 49 -3.02 -5.27 -13.13
C LEU A 49 -2.22 -4.43 -14.13
N SER A 50 -1.43 -5.10 -14.97
CA SER A 50 -0.58 -4.49 -15.98
C SER A 50 -0.73 -5.21 -17.31
N THR A 51 -0.71 -4.46 -18.40
CA THR A 51 -0.69 -4.99 -19.77
C THR A 51 0.70 -5.48 -20.19
N THR A 52 1.74 -5.17 -19.41
CA THR A 52 3.13 -5.55 -19.68
C THR A 52 3.83 -6.10 -18.45
N PHE A 53 4.89 -6.89 -18.67
CA PHE A 53 5.76 -7.37 -17.59
C PHE A 53 7.08 -6.61 -17.57
N PHE A 54 7.40 -6.08 -16.39
CA PHE A 54 8.65 -5.40 -16.14
C PHE A 54 9.75 -6.41 -15.72
N ARG A 55 10.99 -6.17 -16.14
CA ARG A 55 12.17 -7.00 -15.83
C ARG A 55 12.63 -6.83 -14.37
N LYS A 56 11.80 -7.31 -13.43
CA LYS A 56 12.08 -7.26 -11.98
C LYS A 56 13.33 -8.05 -11.57
N ASP A 57 13.76 -9.01 -12.37
CA ASP A 57 15.02 -9.74 -12.20
C ASP A 57 16.26 -8.84 -12.31
N LEU A 58 16.14 -7.71 -13.00
CA LEU A 58 17.20 -6.71 -13.12
C LEU A 58 17.20 -5.69 -11.96
N CYS A 59 16.22 -5.77 -11.05
CA CYS A 59 16.06 -4.85 -9.93
C CYS A 59 16.40 -5.49 -8.58
N HIS A 60 16.71 -4.65 -7.60
CA HIS A 60 16.70 -5.03 -6.20
C HIS A 60 15.25 -5.14 -5.71
N GLN A 61 14.84 -6.32 -5.27
CA GLN A 61 13.46 -6.57 -4.85
C GLN A 61 13.31 -6.47 -3.34
N VAL A 62 12.40 -5.61 -2.88
CA VAL A 62 12.03 -5.44 -1.47
C VAL A 62 10.79 -6.26 -1.17
N SER A 63 10.91 -7.19 -0.22
CA SER A 63 9.77 -7.96 0.28
C SER A 63 8.89 -7.10 1.18
N LEU A 64 7.59 -7.07 0.88
CA LEU A 64 6.57 -6.28 1.57
C LEU A 64 5.35 -7.15 1.95
N PRO A 65 5.48 -8.14 2.85
CA PRO A 65 4.40 -9.06 3.19
C PRO A 65 3.39 -8.45 4.18
N LEU A 66 2.77 -7.34 3.78
CA LEU A 66 1.85 -6.55 4.60
C LEU A 66 0.41 -6.70 4.06
N TYR A 67 -0.41 -7.56 4.69
CA TYR A 67 -1.73 -8.00 4.25
C TYR A 67 -2.84 -7.82 5.30
N ASP A 68 -2.56 -7.19 6.43
CA ASP A 68 -3.45 -7.14 7.59
C ASP A 68 -4.30 -5.87 7.64
N ILE A 69 -5.55 -6.02 8.08
CA ILE A 69 -6.39 -4.92 8.56
C ILE A 69 -5.97 -4.64 10.00
N LEU A 70 -5.53 -3.41 10.30
CA LEU A 70 -4.90 -3.06 11.57
C LEU A 70 -5.93 -2.58 12.60
N SER A 71 -6.85 -1.70 12.19
CA SER A 71 -7.88 -1.15 13.08
C SER A 71 -9.03 -0.55 12.29
N LEU A 72 -10.21 -0.52 12.92
CA LEU A 72 -11.37 0.25 12.49
C LEU A 72 -11.71 1.23 13.62
N ASP A 73 -11.77 2.51 13.29
CA ASP A 73 -12.25 3.56 14.18
C ASP A 73 -13.65 3.98 13.74
N GLU A 74 -14.64 3.54 14.51
CA GLU A 74 -16.06 3.79 14.25
C GLU A 74 -16.50 5.23 14.59
N THR A 75 -15.68 5.98 15.33
CA THR A 75 -15.98 7.39 15.64
C THR A 75 -15.54 8.29 14.51
N SER A 76 -14.32 8.08 14.00
CA SER A 76 -13.80 8.85 12.86
C SER A 76 -14.19 8.28 11.50
N LEU A 77 -14.80 7.08 11.47
CA LEU A 77 -15.15 6.32 10.27
C LEU A 77 -13.94 6.05 9.38
N THR A 78 -12.81 5.69 10.00
CA THR A 78 -11.55 5.40 9.30
C THR A 78 -11.10 3.97 9.55
N ILE A 79 -10.49 3.36 8.54
CA ILE A 79 -9.88 2.04 8.64
C ILE A 79 -8.40 2.15 8.33
N ARG A 80 -7.56 1.56 9.19
CA ARG A 80 -6.12 1.46 8.98
C ARG A 80 -5.81 0.06 8.46
N VAL A 81 -5.13 -0.01 7.32
CA VAL A 81 -4.88 -1.25 6.57
C VAL A 81 -3.46 -1.26 6.05
N GLU A 82 -2.91 -2.46 5.90
CA GLU A 82 -1.67 -2.69 5.19
C GLU A 82 -1.86 -2.62 3.66
N PRO A 83 -0.82 -2.25 2.90
CA PRO A 83 -0.96 -1.91 1.47
C PRO A 83 -1.42 -3.07 0.58
N LEU A 84 -1.18 -4.33 0.96
CA LEU A 84 -1.61 -5.50 0.18
C LEU A 84 -2.93 -6.11 0.66
N VAL A 85 -3.63 -5.48 1.60
CA VAL A 85 -5.05 -5.79 1.86
C VAL A 85 -5.81 -5.60 0.54
N THR A 86 -6.62 -6.58 0.17
CA THR A 86 -7.44 -6.52 -1.04
C THR A 86 -8.81 -5.93 -0.77
N VAL A 87 -9.48 -5.47 -1.83
CA VAL A 87 -10.86 -4.98 -1.76
C VAL A 87 -11.80 -6.07 -1.23
N GLY A 88 -11.61 -7.33 -1.64
CA GLY A 88 -12.37 -8.46 -1.11
C GLY A 88 -12.20 -8.63 0.40
N GLN A 89 -10.95 -8.60 0.89
CA GLN A 89 -10.66 -8.75 2.33
C GLN A 89 -11.27 -7.63 3.17
N VAL A 90 -11.13 -6.38 2.75
CA VAL A 90 -11.69 -5.25 3.50
C VAL A 90 -13.22 -5.24 3.44
N THR A 91 -13.82 -5.67 2.33
CA THR A 91 -15.28 -5.77 2.19
C THR A 91 -15.83 -6.85 3.13
N GLU A 92 -15.21 -8.04 3.16
CA GLU A 92 -15.59 -9.13 4.07
C GLU A 92 -15.45 -8.71 5.54
N PHE A 93 -14.48 -7.85 5.86
CA PHE A 93 -14.32 -7.29 7.20
C PHE A 93 -15.38 -6.22 7.54
N LEU A 94 -15.66 -5.28 6.63
CA LEU A 94 -16.51 -4.12 6.92
C LEU A 94 -18.02 -4.42 6.82
N VAL A 95 -18.45 -5.21 5.85
CA VAL A 95 -19.89 -5.44 5.57
C VAL A 95 -20.63 -6.05 6.77
N PRO A 96 -20.12 -7.10 7.46
CA PRO A 96 -20.78 -7.64 8.65
C PRO A 96 -20.87 -6.64 9.82
N ARG A 97 -20.07 -5.57 9.80
CA ARG A 97 -20.05 -4.49 10.80
C ARG A 97 -20.93 -3.30 10.42
N GLY A 98 -21.59 -3.35 9.26
CA GLY A 98 -22.46 -2.27 8.77
C GLY A 98 -21.72 -1.13 8.06
N TYR A 99 -20.47 -1.34 7.65
CA TYR A 99 -19.65 -0.33 6.98
C TYR A 99 -19.27 -0.75 5.56
N THR A 100 -18.87 0.23 4.74
CA THR A 100 -18.24 0.02 3.43
C THR A 100 -17.22 1.12 3.18
N LEU A 101 -16.26 0.88 2.28
CA LEU A 101 -15.37 1.94 1.81
C LEU A 101 -16.16 2.98 1.01
N ALA A 102 -15.85 4.27 1.21
CA ALA A 102 -16.46 5.35 0.43
C ALA A 102 -16.31 5.12 -1.07
N VAL A 103 -15.13 4.66 -1.53
CA VAL A 103 -14.90 4.23 -2.91
C VAL A 103 -14.52 2.74 -2.88
N CYS A 104 -15.50 1.86 -3.09
CA CYS A 104 -15.29 0.40 -3.11
C CYS A 104 -15.24 -0.14 -4.54
N LEU A 105 -14.07 -0.61 -4.99
CA LEU A 105 -13.91 -1.17 -6.35
C LEU A 105 -14.61 -2.53 -6.49
N GLU A 106 -15.03 -2.87 -7.71
CA GLU A 106 -15.70 -4.14 -8.03
C GLU A 106 -14.72 -5.31 -8.23
N VAL A 107 -13.41 -5.06 -8.18
CA VAL A 107 -12.34 -6.05 -8.40
C VAL A 107 -11.77 -6.49 -7.06
N ALA A 108 -12.18 -7.67 -6.56
CA ALA A 108 -11.86 -8.15 -5.22
C ALA A 108 -10.36 -8.36 -4.96
N GLU A 109 -9.58 -8.67 -5.99
CA GLU A 109 -8.15 -8.93 -5.93
C GLU A 109 -7.30 -7.65 -5.97
N ALA A 110 -7.90 -6.49 -6.28
CA ALA A 110 -7.21 -5.22 -6.26
C ALA A 110 -6.76 -4.89 -4.83
N THR A 111 -5.52 -4.46 -4.67
CA THR A 111 -4.95 -4.09 -3.36
C THR A 111 -5.17 -2.61 -3.06
N LEU A 112 -5.50 -2.27 -1.82
CA LEU A 112 -5.80 -0.91 -1.40
C LEU A 112 -4.62 0.07 -1.61
N GLY A 113 -3.38 -0.37 -1.36
CA GLY A 113 -2.20 0.45 -1.64
C GLY A 113 -1.99 0.73 -3.13
N GLY A 114 -2.36 -0.24 -3.98
CA GLY A 114 -2.33 -0.06 -5.44
C GLY A 114 -3.39 0.93 -5.92
N LEU A 115 -4.59 0.91 -5.33
CA LEU A 115 -5.66 1.87 -5.64
C LEU A 115 -5.31 3.29 -5.20
N ALA A 116 -4.63 3.43 -4.06
CA ALA A 116 -4.22 4.74 -3.54
C ALA A 116 -3.15 5.44 -4.38
N MET A 117 -2.23 4.66 -4.97
CA MET A 117 -1.12 5.18 -5.80
C MET A 117 -1.39 5.15 -7.30
N GLY A 118 -2.41 4.39 -7.73
CA GLY A 118 -2.84 4.26 -9.11
C GLY A 118 -4.15 5.00 -9.32
N VAL A 119 -5.13 4.28 -9.87
CA VAL A 119 -6.48 4.81 -10.10
C VAL A 119 -7.47 3.93 -9.35
N GLY A 120 -8.23 4.52 -8.43
CA GLY A 120 -9.41 3.91 -7.86
C GLY A 120 -10.64 4.76 -8.17
N MET A 121 -11.49 4.27 -9.07
CA MET A 121 -12.71 4.95 -9.49
C MET A 121 -13.85 3.95 -9.56
N THR A 122 -15.03 4.38 -9.13
CA THR A 122 -16.24 3.56 -9.15
C THR A 122 -17.44 4.41 -9.57
N THR A 123 -18.60 3.78 -9.76
CA THR A 123 -19.83 4.49 -10.06
C THR A 123 -20.21 5.50 -8.98
N TYR A 124 -19.81 5.31 -7.72
CA TYR A 124 -20.11 6.25 -6.62
C TYR A 124 -19.09 7.40 -6.52
N SER A 125 -17.99 7.37 -7.27
CA SER A 125 -16.97 8.43 -7.24
C SER A 125 -17.51 9.82 -7.61
N HIS A 126 -18.61 9.92 -8.34
CA HIS A 126 -19.27 11.20 -8.62
C HIS A 126 -19.84 11.89 -7.36
N LYS A 127 -19.95 11.18 -6.22
CA LYS A 127 -20.41 11.75 -4.94
C LYS A 127 -19.26 12.01 -3.96
N VAL A 128 -18.23 11.18 -3.96
CA VAL A 128 -17.19 11.16 -2.92
C VAL A 128 -15.76 11.32 -3.44
N GLY A 129 -15.60 11.55 -4.74
CA GLY A 129 -14.30 11.61 -5.41
C GLY A 129 -13.72 10.24 -5.73
N LEU A 130 -12.46 10.25 -6.14
CA LEU A 130 -11.64 9.06 -6.41
C LEU A 130 -11.09 8.47 -5.10
N TYR A 131 -10.67 7.22 -5.16
CA TYR A 131 -10.21 6.46 -4.00
C TYR A 131 -9.14 7.19 -3.19
N GLN A 132 -8.13 7.73 -3.87
CA GLN A 132 -7.03 8.47 -3.22
C GLN A 132 -7.49 9.71 -2.45
N GLU A 133 -8.62 10.32 -2.83
CA GLU A 133 -9.16 11.52 -2.19
C GLU A 133 -9.82 11.17 -0.84
N THR A 134 -10.12 9.89 -0.62
CA THR A 134 -10.68 9.37 0.63
C THR A 134 -9.61 8.91 1.64
N VAL A 135 -8.33 8.89 1.24
CA VAL A 135 -7.24 8.41 2.09
C VAL A 135 -6.80 9.50 3.06
N VAL A 136 -6.91 9.25 4.37
CA VAL A 136 -6.61 10.25 5.40
C VAL A 136 -5.10 10.41 5.66
N SER A 137 -4.32 9.33 5.51
CA SER A 137 -2.88 9.33 5.76
C SER A 137 -2.17 8.18 5.05
N TYR A 138 -0.87 8.33 4.82
CA TYR A 138 0.01 7.30 4.28
C TYR A 138 1.22 7.07 5.19
N ASP A 139 1.44 5.82 5.60
CA ASP A 139 2.72 5.41 6.17
C ASP A 139 3.66 4.97 5.03
N VAL A 140 4.76 5.69 4.84
CA VAL A 140 5.66 5.53 3.69
C VAL A 140 7.09 5.28 4.15
N VAL A 141 7.69 4.18 3.67
CA VAL A 141 9.14 3.97 3.78
C VAL A 141 9.83 4.66 2.61
N LEU A 142 10.59 5.71 2.88
CA LEU A 142 11.30 6.50 1.88
C LEU A 142 12.56 5.79 1.36
N GLY A 143 13.17 6.31 0.29
CA GLY A 143 14.34 5.71 -0.36
C GLY A 143 15.62 5.68 0.49
N ASP A 144 15.66 6.43 1.59
CA ASP A 144 16.71 6.36 2.62
C ASP A 144 16.40 5.33 3.73
N GLY A 145 15.20 4.75 3.70
CA GLY A 145 14.67 3.79 4.66
C GLY A 145 14.08 4.43 5.92
N SER A 146 13.89 5.75 5.97
CA SER A 146 13.06 6.40 6.99
C SER A 146 11.59 6.05 6.80
N LEU A 147 10.82 6.01 7.90
CA LEU A 147 9.37 5.84 7.88
C LEU A 147 8.75 7.20 8.22
N VAL A 148 7.84 7.66 7.37
CA VAL A 148 7.10 8.91 7.57
C VAL A 148 5.60 8.64 7.47
N THR A 149 4.82 9.37 8.25
CA THR A 149 3.36 9.42 8.09
C THR A 149 3.01 10.72 7.38
N ALA A 150 2.56 10.63 6.12
CA ALA A 150 2.15 11.76 5.32
C ALA A 150 0.65 12.01 5.45
N THR A 151 0.28 13.27 5.68
CA THR A 151 -1.11 13.74 5.78
C THR A 151 -1.26 15.04 5.01
N ALA A 152 -2.48 15.44 4.68
CA ALA A 152 -2.75 16.70 3.99
C ALA A 152 -2.25 17.95 4.75
N SER A 153 -2.06 17.88 6.07
CA SER A 153 -1.85 19.06 6.92
C SER A 153 -0.54 19.08 7.72
N ASN A 154 0.32 18.06 7.58
CA ASN A 154 1.61 18.00 8.28
C ASN A 154 2.80 18.35 7.37
N THR A 155 4.01 18.28 7.91
CA THR A 155 5.26 18.61 7.20
C THR A 155 5.51 17.77 5.93
N TYR A 156 4.79 16.66 5.74
CA TYR A 156 4.87 15.78 4.57
C TYR A 156 3.66 15.93 3.63
N SER A 157 3.00 17.09 3.64
CA SER A 157 1.83 17.33 2.78
C SER A 157 2.17 17.28 1.30
N ASP A 158 3.36 17.72 0.91
CA ASP A 158 3.89 17.60 -0.45
C ASP A 158 3.96 16.12 -0.90
N LEU A 159 4.46 15.24 -0.04
CA LEU A 159 4.46 13.81 -0.26
C LEU A 159 3.03 13.28 -0.36
N TYR A 160 2.13 13.66 0.55
CA TYR A 160 0.73 13.24 0.54
C TYR A 160 0.05 13.54 -0.81
N TYR A 161 0.25 14.73 -1.37
CA TYR A 161 -0.36 15.14 -2.64
C TYR A 161 0.34 14.59 -3.89
N THR A 162 1.57 14.09 -3.77
CA THR A 162 2.33 13.52 -4.90
C THR A 162 2.22 12.00 -5.02
N LEU A 163 1.78 11.32 -3.96
CA LEU A 163 1.57 9.87 -3.93
C LEU A 163 0.49 9.37 -4.92
N PRO A 164 -0.67 10.02 -5.06
CA PRO A 164 -1.63 9.65 -6.10
C PRO A 164 -1.03 9.67 -7.50
N TRP A 165 -1.38 8.69 -8.34
CA TRP A 165 -0.87 8.54 -9.72
C TRP A 165 0.64 8.29 -9.84
N SER A 166 1.36 8.16 -8.73
CA SER A 166 2.79 7.89 -8.72
C SER A 166 3.15 6.46 -9.16
N HIS A 167 2.18 5.55 -9.13
CA HIS A 167 2.40 4.11 -9.29
C HIS A 167 3.48 3.56 -8.34
N GLY A 168 3.66 4.19 -7.17
CA GLY A 168 4.66 3.81 -6.17
C GLY A 168 6.07 4.30 -6.49
N THR A 169 6.22 5.34 -7.31
CA THR A 169 7.51 5.96 -7.66
C THR A 169 7.54 7.42 -7.23
N LEU A 170 8.56 7.81 -6.48
CA LEU A 170 8.82 9.21 -6.11
C LEU A 170 10.09 9.66 -6.84
N ALA A 171 10.03 10.84 -7.49
CA ALA A 171 11.14 11.42 -8.26
C ALA A 171 12.18 12.08 -7.36
#